data_AF-A0A0C3EUL3-F1
#
_entry.id   AF-A0A0C3EUL3-F1
#
_cell.length_a   1.000
_cell.length_b   1.000
_cell.length_c   1.000
_cell.angle_alpha   90.00
_cell.angle_beta   90.00
_cell.angle_gamma   90.00
#
_symmetry.space_group_name_H-M   'P 1'
#
loop_
_entity.id
_entity.type
_entity.pdbx_description
1 polymer ?
#
loop_
_entity_poly.entity_id
_entity_poly.type
_entity_poly.pdbx_seq_one_letter_code
_entity_poly.pdbx_strand_id
1 'polypeptide(L)'
;QWRNLQVLKRAGLAHDINRARKPGNLALFCPTCPQPRINVPPKHEWLEEDKLLYRPSYVMDGNFKLEHLKMRRPEDDVALRDSGGHMTTKVLCSNHKPVNDANADQHNLDCTGLGGCAC
;
A
#
# COMPACT_ATOMS: atom_id res chain seq x y z
N GLN A 1 -11.02 -14.31 -6.18
CA GLN A 1 -11.82 -14.12 -4.94
C GLN A 1 -11.18 -14.74 -3.69
N TRP A 2 -10.75 -16.02 -3.68
CA TRP A 2 -10.12 -16.68 -2.50
C TRP A 2 -9.00 -15.91 -1.80
N ARG A 3 -8.03 -15.37 -2.56
CA ARG A 3 -6.92 -14.57 -2.00
C ARG A 3 -7.42 -13.35 -1.20
N ASN A 4 -8.54 -12.76 -1.59
CA ASN A 4 -9.13 -11.64 -0.86
C ASN A 4 -9.65 -12.06 0.52
N LEU A 5 -10.38 -13.18 0.56
CA LEU A 5 -10.88 -13.76 1.81
C LEU A 5 -9.74 -14.14 2.76
N GLN A 6 -8.64 -14.69 2.24
CA GLN A 6 -7.45 -15.00 3.04
C GLN A 6 -6.82 -13.74 3.67
N VAL A 7 -6.75 -12.64 2.94
CA VAL A 7 -6.24 -11.37 3.49
C VAL A 7 -7.18 -10.78 4.52
N LEU A 8 -8.50 -10.82 4.28
CA LEU A 8 -9.49 -10.38 5.27
C LEU A 8 -9.43 -11.20 6.56
N LYS A 9 -9.24 -12.52 6.45
CA LYS A 9 -9.03 -13.41 7.59
C LYS A 9 -7.78 -13.02 8.38
N ARG A 10 -6.65 -12.80 7.69
CA ARG A 10 -5.38 -12.39 8.34
C ARG A 10 -5.49 -11.03 9.02
N ALA A 11 -6.23 -10.10 8.44
CA ALA A 11 -6.48 -8.77 9.01
C ALA A 11 -7.53 -8.76 10.12
N GLY A 12 -8.16 -9.90 10.45
CA GLY A 12 -9.24 -9.97 11.44
C GLY A 12 -10.54 -9.29 11.00
N LEU A 13 -10.73 -9.08 9.70
CA LEU A 13 -11.89 -8.40 9.09
C LEU A 13 -12.85 -9.37 8.39
N ALA A 14 -12.70 -10.68 8.60
CA ALA A 14 -13.54 -11.68 7.94
C ALA A 14 -15.00 -11.69 8.42
N HIS A 15 -15.25 -11.32 9.68
CA HIS A 15 -16.58 -11.41 10.30
C HIS A 15 -17.32 -10.07 10.38
N ASP A 16 -16.61 -8.95 10.16
CA ASP A 16 -17.15 -7.62 10.35
C ASP A 16 -17.39 -6.93 8.99
N ILE A 17 -18.52 -7.30 8.37
CA ILE A 17 -18.91 -6.82 7.04
C ILE A 17 -19.24 -5.32 7.01
N ASN A 18 -19.59 -4.73 8.16
CA ASN A 18 -20.04 -3.35 8.28
C ASN A 18 -18.91 -2.40 8.69
N ARG A 19 -17.79 -2.93 9.19
CA ARG A 19 -16.63 -2.10 9.54
C ARG A 19 -15.98 -1.53 8.28
N ALA A 20 -16.07 -0.20 8.18
CA ALA A 20 -15.36 0.55 7.16
C ALA A 20 -13.86 0.20 7.20
N ARG A 21 -13.31 -0.19 6.05
CA ARG A 21 -11.88 -0.45 5.91
C ARG A 21 -11.15 0.87 6.02
N LYS A 22 -10.23 0.97 6.97
CA LYS A 22 -9.30 2.10 6.98
C LYS A 22 -8.20 1.86 5.95
N PRO A 23 -7.67 2.92 5.32
CA PRO A 23 -6.53 2.80 4.42
C PRO A 23 -5.38 2.02 5.09
N GLY A 24 -4.82 1.05 4.38
CA GLY A 24 -3.68 0.24 4.85
C GLY A 24 -4.00 -0.89 5.85
N ASN A 25 -5.25 -1.07 6.31
CA ASN A 25 -5.59 -2.13 7.28
C ASN A 25 -5.41 -3.59 6.78
N LEU A 26 -5.25 -3.79 5.47
CA LEU A 26 -4.96 -5.08 4.84
C LEU A 26 -3.48 -5.22 4.45
N ALA A 27 -2.67 -4.19 4.70
CA ALA A 27 -1.22 -4.29 4.54
C ALA A 27 -0.64 -5.22 5.60
N LEU A 28 0.45 -5.91 5.25
CA LEU A 28 1.14 -6.76 6.21
C LEU A 28 1.90 -5.89 7.21
N PHE A 29 1.75 -6.18 8.50
CA PHE A 29 2.59 -5.59 9.52
C PHE A 29 4.02 -6.12 9.36
N CYS A 30 4.98 -5.22 9.18
CA CYS A 30 6.38 -5.57 9.13
C CYS A 30 7.02 -5.31 10.51
N PRO A 31 7.45 -6.37 11.23
CA PRO A 31 8.03 -6.21 12.56
C PRO A 31 9.40 -5.53 12.56
N THR A 32 10.07 -5.47 11.41
CA THR A 32 11.39 -4.86 11.24
C THR A 32 11.31 -3.35 11.02
N CYS A 33 10.18 -2.85 10.52
CA CYS A 33 10.05 -1.42 10.25
C CYS A 33 10.09 -0.62 11.56
N PRO A 34 10.71 0.58 11.59
CA PRO A 34 10.71 1.44 12.76
C PRO A 34 9.29 1.76 13.26
N GLN A 35 8.93 1.22 14.42
CA GLN A 35 7.65 1.42 15.10
C GLN A 35 7.91 2.06 16.47
N PRO A 36 7.69 3.39 16.60
CA PRO A 36 7.80 4.05 17.89
C PRO A 36 6.96 3.34 18.95
N ARG A 37 7.56 3.09 20.11
CA ARG A 37 6.99 2.38 21.28
C ARG A 37 6.85 0.85 21.12
N ILE A 38 7.22 0.26 19.99
CA ILE A 38 7.24 -1.21 19.80
C ILE A 38 8.68 -1.70 19.73
N ASN A 39 9.44 -1.25 18.73
CA ASN A 39 10.82 -1.65 18.49
C ASN A 39 11.77 -0.44 18.38
N VAL A 40 11.26 0.77 18.58
CA VAL A 40 12.00 2.04 18.59
C VAL A 40 11.54 2.87 19.79
N PRO A 41 12.44 3.53 20.55
CA PRO A 41 12.06 4.42 21.63
C PRO A 41 11.10 5.54 21.18
N PRO A 42 10.29 6.13 22.07
CA PRO A 42 9.52 7.33 21.75
C PRO A 42 10.41 8.46 21.23
N LYS A 43 9.90 9.26 20.28
CA LYS A 43 10.67 10.33 19.63
C LYS A 43 11.29 11.35 20.59
N HIS A 44 10.68 11.55 21.77
CA HIS A 44 11.18 12.50 22.77
C HIS A 44 12.40 11.97 23.54
N GLU A 45 12.70 10.67 23.45
CA GLU A 45 13.87 10.03 24.06
C GLU A 45 15.04 9.92 23.07
N TRP A 46 14.87 10.36 21.82
CA TRP A 46 15.90 10.25 20.80
C TRP A 46 17.01 11.26 21.06
N LEU A 47 18.23 10.77 21.15
CA LEU A 47 19.41 11.62 21.09
C LEU A 47 19.58 12.20 19.68
N GLU A 48 20.29 13.32 19.55
CA GLU A 48 20.52 13.96 18.25
C GLU A 48 21.24 13.02 17.27
N GLU A 49 22.18 12.23 17.79
CA GLU A 49 22.93 11.19 17.06
C GLU A 49 22.07 10.03 16.58
N ASP A 50 20.99 9.68 17.30
CA ASP A 50 20.13 8.54 16.99
C ASP A 50 19.06 8.85 15.92
N LYS A 51 18.87 10.14 15.57
CA LYS A 51 17.80 10.55 14.64
C LYS A 51 17.87 9.86 13.29
N LEU A 52 19.07 9.52 12.82
CA LEU A 52 19.26 8.79 11.57
C LEU A 52 19.00 7.28 11.71
N LEU A 53 19.28 6.71 12.88
CA LEU A 53 19.09 5.28 13.17
C LEU A 53 17.60 4.91 13.17
N TYR A 54 16.76 5.77 13.77
CA TYR A 54 15.33 5.51 13.92
C TYR A 54 14.47 6.07 12.79
N ARG A 55 15.08 6.72 11.79
CA ARG A 55 14.34 7.27 10.66
C ARG A 55 13.92 6.13 9.72
N PRO A 56 12.63 6.01 9.38
CA PRO A 56 12.21 5.07 8.34
C PRO A 56 12.93 5.41 7.03
N SER A 57 13.74 4.48 6.53
CA SER A 57 14.20 4.49 5.15
C SER A 57 13.17 3.76 4.31
N TYR A 58 12.71 4.40 3.24
CA TYR A 58 11.90 3.74 2.24
C TYR A 58 12.80 3.43 1.06
N VAL A 59 13.01 2.16 0.80
CA VAL A 59 13.71 1.72 -0.40
C VAL A 59 12.64 1.33 -1.41
N MET A 60 12.61 2.05 -2.53
CA MET A 60 11.83 1.64 -3.68
C MET A 60 12.64 0.57 -4.41
N ASP A 61 12.19 -0.67 -4.33
CA ASP A 61 12.70 -1.69 -5.25
C ASP A 61 12.17 -1.38 -6.64
N GLY A 62 13.03 -0.80 -7.49
CA GLY A 62 12.71 -0.45 -8.87
C GLY A 62 12.37 -1.66 -9.74
N ASN A 63 12.63 -2.89 -9.27
CA ASN A 63 12.27 -4.10 -9.98
C ASN A 63 10.83 -4.56 -9.74
N PHE A 64 10.13 -4.04 -8.73
CA PHE A 64 8.72 -4.36 -8.51
C PHE A 64 7.81 -3.35 -9.22
N LYS A 65 7.21 -3.77 -10.33
CA LYS A 65 6.17 -3.01 -11.04
C LYS A 65 4.81 -3.56 -10.65
N LEU A 66 3.96 -2.71 -10.08
CA LEU A 66 2.57 -3.04 -9.80
C LEU A 66 1.67 -2.16 -10.66
N GLU A 67 1.17 -2.75 -11.73
CA GLU A 67 0.28 -2.08 -12.69
C GLU A 67 -1.17 -2.33 -12.31
N HIS A 68 -1.93 -1.24 -12.15
CA HIS A 68 -3.38 -1.29 -12.01
C HIS A 68 -3.97 -1.13 -13.41
N LEU A 69 -4.45 -2.23 -13.96
CA LEU A 69 -5.12 -2.24 -15.25
C LEU A 69 -6.57 -1.79 -15.12
N LYS A 70 -7.11 -1.20 -16.19
CA LYS A 70 -8.53 -0.89 -16.28
C LYS A 70 -9.35 -2.16 -16.14
N MET A 71 -10.43 -2.07 -15.37
CA MET A 71 -11.42 -3.13 -15.31
C MET A 71 -12.01 -3.35 -16.71
N ARG A 72 -12.26 -4.61 -17.06
CA ARG A 72 -12.78 -4.96 -18.38
C ARG A 72 -14.25 -4.55 -18.51
N ARG A 73 -15.01 -4.59 -17.40
CA ARG A 73 -16.41 -4.17 -17.31
C ARG A 73 -16.61 -3.38 -16.03
N PRO A 74 -16.27 -2.09 -15.99
CA PRO A 74 -16.32 -1.29 -14.77
C PRO A 74 -17.72 -1.21 -14.14
N GLU A 75 -18.78 -1.43 -14.91
CA GLU A 75 -20.16 -1.51 -14.45
C GLU A 75 -20.49 -2.79 -13.66
N ASP A 76 -19.82 -3.91 -13.97
CA ASP A 76 -20.05 -5.22 -13.36
C ASP A 76 -18.92 -5.61 -12.38
N ASP A 77 -17.73 -5.04 -12.55
CA ASP A 77 -16.52 -5.36 -11.80
C ASP A 77 -16.44 -4.54 -10.49
N VAL A 78 -16.08 -5.21 -9.39
CA VAL A 78 -15.97 -4.57 -8.06
C VAL A 78 -14.53 -4.64 -7.54
N ALA A 79 -13.98 -3.49 -7.16
CA ALA A 79 -12.65 -3.41 -6.56
C ALA A 79 -12.65 -4.06 -5.16
N LEU A 80 -11.88 -5.14 -5.00
CA LEU A 80 -11.89 -5.91 -3.75
C LEU A 80 -11.07 -5.29 -2.61
N ARG A 81 -10.14 -4.38 -2.90
CA ARG A 81 -9.12 -3.89 -1.94
C ARG A 81 -8.75 -2.41 -2.12
N ASP A 82 -9.64 -1.62 -2.71
CA ASP A 82 -9.34 -0.22 -3.01
C ASP A 82 -8.96 0.55 -1.74
N SER A 83 -7.77 1.15 -1.70
CA SER A 83 -7.09 1.75 -0.52
C SER A 83 -6.84 0.87 0.71
N GLY A 84 -7.47 -0.30 0.80
CA GLY A 84 -7.43 -1.12 2.01
C GLY A 84 -6.10 -1.83 2.22
N GLY A 85 -5.30 -2.04 1.17
CA GLY A 85 -4.03 -2.77 1.24
C GLY A 85 -2.83 -1.93 0.82
N HIS A 86 -2.01 -2.50 -0.06
CA HIS A 86 -0.76 -1.89 -0.54
C HIS A 86 -0.97 -0.86 -1.66
N MET A 87 -2.18 -0.80 -2.23
CA MET A 87 -2.53 0.13 -3.30
C MET A 87 -3.39 1.26 -2.75
N THR A 88 -3.14 2.47 -3.24
CA THR A 88 -3.96 3.64 -2.93
C THR A 88 -5.22 3.71 -3.81
N THR A 89 -6.16 4.60 -3.48
CA THR A 89 -7.34 4.81 -4.35
C THR A 89 -6.93 5.39 -5.70
N LYS A 90 -7.76 5.13 -6.72
CA LYS A 90 -7.61 5.72 -8.05
C LYS A 90 -7.43 7.25 -8.00
N VAL A 91 -8.25 7.94 -7.20
CA VAL A 91 -8.22 9.41 -7.07
C VAL A 91 -6.86 9.90 -6.57
N LEU A 92 -6.31 9.25 -5.55
CA LEU A 92 -5.00 9.63 -5.01
C LEU A 92 -3.87 9.34 -6.00
N CYS A 93 -4.01 8.24 -6.76
CA CYS A 93 -3.03 7.83 -7.75
C CYS A 93 -2.98 8.77 -8.96
N SER A 94 -4.13 9.19 -9.49
CA SER A 94 -4.20 10.12 -10.63
C SER A 94 -3.54 11.47 -10.33
N ASN A 95 -3.59 11.94 -9.07
CA ASN A 95 -2.95 13.18 -8.66
C ASN A 95 -1.41 13.09 -8.65
N HIS A 96 -0.85 11.89 -8.54
CA HIS A 96 0.60 11.68 -8.47
C HIS A 96 1.26 11.51 -9.86
N LYS A 97 0.48 11.51 -10.96
CA LYS A 97 0.93 11.20 -12.33
C LYS A 97 1.99 10.07 -12.41
N PRO A 98 1.81 8.91 -11.76
CA PRO A 98 2.88 7.92 -11.62
C PRO A 98 3.07 7.05 -12.88
N VAL A 99 2.48 7.43 -14.02
CA VAL A 99 2.66 6.74 -15.31
C VAL A 99 4.11 6.89 -15.73
N ASN A 100 4.86 5.79 -15.67
CA ASN A 100 6.20 5.77 -16.26
C ASN A 100 6.05 6.06 -17.75
N ASP A 101 6.86 6.97 -18.31
CA ASP A 101 6.77 7.39 -19.72
C ASP A 101 6.79 6.19 -20.69
N ALA A 102 7.50 5.11 -20.32
CA ALA A 102 7.53 3.86 -21.08
C ALA A 102 6.18 3.13 -21.19
N ASN A 103 5.25 3.39 -20.28
CA ASN A 103 3.91 2.79 -20.23
C ASN A 103 2.80 3.81 -20.54
N ALA A 104 3.14 5.05 -20.90
CA ALA A 104 2.16 6.11 -21.20
C ALA A 104 1.22 5.74 -22.36
N ASP A 105 1.71 4.96 -23.32
CA ASP A 105 0.97 4.54 -24.51
C ASP A 105 0.11 3.28 -24.28
N GLN A 106 0.16 2.67 -23.09
CA GLN A 106 -0.57 1.44 -22.82
C GLN A 106 -2.04 1.74 -22.51
N HIS A 107 -2.90 1.66 -23.54
CA HIS A 107 -4.33 2.03 -23.48
C HIS A 107 -5.16 1.39 -22.34
N ASN A 108 -4.71 0.25 -21.82
CA ASN A 108 -5.43 -0.54 -20.80
C ASN A 108 -4.94 -0.31 -19.37
N LEU A 109 -4.03 0.64 -19.15
CA LEU A 109 -3.49 0.93 -17.83
C LEU A 109 -4.31 2.04 -17.16
N ASP A 110 -4.75 1.82 -15.91
CA ASP A 110 -5.54 2.78 -15.13
C ASP A 110 -4.64 3.60 -14.20
N CYS A 111 -3.66 2.95 -13.56
CA CYS A 111 -2.54 3.62 -12.93
C CYS A 111 -1.34 2.67 -12.73
N THR A 112 -0.12 3.20 -12.72
CA THR A 112 1.08 2.48 -12.28
C THR A 112 1.40 2.88 -10.84
N GLY A 113 1.54 1.91 -9.95
CA GLY A 113 2.20 2.17 -8.67
C GLY A 113 3.71 2.23 -8.88
N LEU A 114 4.35 3.34 -8.52
CA LEU A 114 5.81 3.41 -8.42
C LEU A 114 6.25 2.63 -7.18
N GLY A 115 6.68 1.38 -7.39
CA GLY A 115 7.44 0.58 -6.44
C GLY A 115 6.66 0.02 -5.26
N GLY A 116 7.02 -1.20 -4.85
CA GLY A 116 6.79 -1.60 -3.47
C GLY A 116 7.78 -0.82 -2.60
N CYS A 117 7.27 -0.02 -1.66
CA CYS A 117 8.13 0.57 -0.64
C CYS A 117 8.37 -0.48 0.44
N ALA A 118 9.60 -0.97 0.53
CA ALA A 118 10.05 -1.67 1.72
C ALA A 118 10.58 -0.64 2.71
N CYS A 119 10.13 -0.76 3.95
CA CYS A 119 10.95 -0.43 5.10
C CYS A 119 11.71 -1.71 5.51
#